data_AF-A0A6G3Z5Y1-F1
#
_entry.id   AF-A0A6G3Z5Y1-F1
#
_cell.length_a   1.000
_cell.length_b   1.000
_cell.length_c   1.000
_cell.angle_alpha   90.00
_cell.angle_beta   90.00
_cell.angle_gamma   90.00
#
_symmetry.space_group_name_H-M   'P 1'
#
loop_
_entity.id
_entity.type
_entity.pdbx_description
1 polymer ?
#
loop_
_entity_poly.entity_id
_entity_poly.type
_entity_poly.pdbx_seq_one_letter_code
_entity_poly.pdbx_strand_id
1 'polypeptide(L)'
;MGEALWKAEERLRKEMSDKSYYREPILFILSDGLPTDVSSDEIIDLAEQLKEKGIIIVSCYVTETNLTKSKCLYGVYDKTWEEGAKLMFECASIPSNTSPFYSYFRELHWEIQENGRLFAQVNETEFLEEFLKVIISPLIERHTK
;
A
#
# COMPACT_ATOMS: atom_id res chain seq x y z
N MET A 1 -5.88 13.52 6.37
CA MET A 1 -5.68 12.26 5.63
C MET A 1 -6.94 11.92 4.84
N GLY A 2 -8.12 12.03 5.45
CA GLY A 2 -9.40 11.78 4.78
C GLY A 2 -9.60 12.61 3.51
N GLU A 3 -9.37 13.92 3.56
CA GLU A 3 -9.48 14.82 2.39
C GLU A 3 -8.61 14.34 1.22
N ALA A 4 -7.39 13.89 1.50
CA ALA A 4 -6.48 13.39 0.48
C ALA A 4 -6.98 12.09 -0.16
N LEU A 5 -7.48 11.14 0.64
CA LEU A 5 -8.04 9.88 0.12
C LEU A 5 -9.31 10.12 -0.69
N TRP A 6 -10.23 10.99 -0.25
CA TRP A 6 -11.43 11.32 -1.04
C TRP A 6 -11.08 11.96 -2.38
N LYS A 7 -10.12 12.88 -2.38
CA LYS A 7 -9.65 13.51 -3.62
C LYS A 7 -8.97 12.50 -4.55
N ALA A 8 -8.26 11.52 -3.99
CA ALA A 8 -7.68 10.42 -4.76
C ALA A 8 -8.77 9.51 -5.34
N GLU A 9 -9.79 9.15 -4.56
CA GLU A 9 -10.95 8.37 -5.01
C GLU A 9 -11.63 9.08 -6.18
N GLU A 10 -11.96 10.37 -6.04
CA GLU A 10 -12.68 11.12 -7.06
C GLU A 10 -11.90 11.13 -8.38
N ARG A 11 -10.58 11.35 -8.30
CA ARG A 11 -9.69 11.33 -9.45
C ARG A 11 -9.61 9.96 -10.10
N LEU A 12 -9.38 8.91 -9.31
CA LEU A 12 -9.29 7.54 -9.81
C LEU A 12 -10.60 7.12 -10.46
N ARG A 13 -11.74 7.41 -9.82
CA ARG A 13 -13.08 7.13 -10.36
C ARG A 13 -13.30 7.79 -11.71
N LYS A 14 -12.92 9.07 -11.87
CA LYS A 14 -13.02 9.80 -13.14
C LYS A 14 -12.10 9.22 -14.22
N GLU A 15 -10.86 8.92 -13.86
CA GLU A 15 -9.90 8.32 -14.78
C GLU A 15 -10.42 6.94 -15.24
N MET A 16 -11.03 6.14 -14.33
CA MET A 16 -11.61 4.81 -14.60
C MET A 16 -12.90 4.81 -15.40
N SER A 17 -13.67 5.90 -15.42
CA SER A 17 -14.82 6.00 -16.33
C SER A 17 -14.41 6.29 -17.77
N ASP A 18 -13.29 7.00 -17.96
CA ASP A 18 -12.97 7.61 -19.26
C ASP A 18 -11.97 6.78 -20.09
N LYS A 19 -11.28 5.80 -19.50
CA LYS A 19 -10.24 5.01 -20.17
C LYS A 19 -10.33 3.52 -19.84
N SER A 20 -10.06 2.69 -20.85
CA SER A 20 -9.78 1.27 -20.66
C SER A 20 -8.38 1.11 -20.06
N TYR A 21 -8.29 0.78 -18.77
CA TYR A 21 -7.02 0.40 -18.15
C TYR A 21 -6.65 -1.05 -18.46
N TYR A 22 -5.37 -1.24 -18.76
CA TYR A 22 -4.81 -2.57 -19.04
C TYR A 22 -4.49 -3.37 -17.76
N ARG A 23 -4.42 -2.71 -16.59
CA ARG A 23 -4.09 -3.27 -15.26
C ARG A 23 -4.75 -2.46 -14.14
N GLU A 24 -4.73 -3.02 -12.93
CA GLU A 24 -5.25 -2.44 -11.69
C GLU A 24 -4.54 -1.11 -11.34
N PRO A 25 -5.27 -0.02 -11.04
CA PRO A 25 -4.68 1.22 -10.56
C PRO A 25 -4.00 1.02 -9.20
N ILE A 26 -2.90 1.73 -8.96
CA ILE A 26 -2.18 1.71 -7.69
C ILE A 26 -2.35 3.06 -6.98
N LEU A 27 -2.80 3.02 -5.73
CA LEU A 27 -2.78 4.17 -4.83
C LEU A 27 -1.62 4.00 -3.84
N PHE A 28 -0.63 4.89 -3.93
CA PHE A 28 0.50 4.94 -3.01
C PHE A 28 0.23 5.98 -1.93
N ILE A 29 0.23 5.57 -0.66
CA ILE A 29 0.01 6.43 0.50
C ILE A 29 1.31 6.54 1.29
N LEU A 30 1.77 7.75 1.58
CA LEU A 30 2.90 8.02 2.47
C LEU A 30 2.44 8.94 3.60
N SER A 31 2.43 8.46 4.84
CA SER A 31 1.89 9.19 5.99
C SER A 31 2.36 8.59 7.32
N ASP A 32 2.30 9.38 8.39
CA ASP A 32 2.34 8.95 9.78
C ASP A 32 1.04 8.27 10.26
N GLY A 33 0.03 8.13 9.40
CA GLY A 33 -1.19 7.39 9.70
C GLY A 33 -2.09 8.04 10.75
N LEU A 34 -1.91 9.31 11.09
CA LEU A 34 -2.74 10.01 12.07
C LEU A 34 -3.69 10.98 11.37
N PRO A 35 -4.95 10.60 11.10
CA PRO A 35 -5.92 11.52 10.52
C PRO A 35 -6.26 12.65 11.51
N THR A 36 -6.39 13.86 10.99
CA THR A 36 -6.76 15.07 11.77
C THR A 36 -8.12 15.63 11.36
N ASP A 37 -8.70 15.08 10.30
CA ASP A 37 -9.90 15.55 9.60
C ASP A 37 -11.09 14.60 9.71
N VAL A 38 -10.85 13.33 9.99
CA VAL A 38 -11.84 12.25 10.05
C VAL A 38 -11.45 11.18 11.07
N SER A 39 -12.36 10.26 11.39
CA SER A 39 -12.03 9.10 12.23
C SER A 39 -11.22 8.04 11.47
N SER A 40 -10.48 7.19 12.20
CA SER A 40 -9.76 6.06 11.62
C SER A 40 -10.70 5.05 10.93
N ASP A 41 -11.89 4.82 11.48
CA ASP A 41 -12.87 3.89 10.90
C ASP A 41 -13.34 4.38 9.52
N GLU A 42 -13.58 5.68 9.36
CA GLU A 42 -13.93 6.28 8.06
C GLU A 42 -12.82 6.11 7.02
N ILE A 43 -11.55 6.19 7.44
CA ILE A 43 -10.39 5.95 6.56
C ILE A 43 -10.36 4.48 6.12
N ILE A 44 -10.58 3.54 7.05
CA ILE A 44 -10.59 2.10 6.76
C ILE A 44 -11.72 1.78 5.79
N ASP A 45 -12.94 2.27 6.05
CA ASP A 45 -14.10 2.06 5.18
C ASP A 45 -13.86 2.59 3.77
N LEU A 46 -13.22 3.77 3.65
CA LEU A 46 -12.87 4.33 2.35
C LEU A 46 -11.79 3.50 1.64
N ALA A 47 -10.78 3.02 2.38
CA ALA A 47 -9.75 2.14 1.82
C ALA A 47 -10.33 0.80 1.35
N GLU A 48 -11.25 0.19 2.12
CA GLU A 48 -12.02 -1.00 1.72
C GLU A 48 -12.77 -0.75 0.41
N GLN A 49 -13.53 0.34 0.30
CA GLN A 49 -14.26 0.69 -0.92
C GLN A 49 -13.36 0.88 -2.14
N LEU A 50 -12.16 1.45 -1.96
CA LEU A 50 -11.17 1.57 -3.04
C LEU A 50 -10.65 0.20 -3.47
N LYS A 51 -10.33 -0.69 -2.51
CA LYS A 51 -9.88 -2.06 -2.77
C LYS A 51 -10.94 -2.87 -3.51
N GLU A 52 -12.21 -2.75 -3.13
CA GLU A 52 -13.34 -3.41 -3.82
C GLU A 52 -13.49 -2.97 -5.28
N LYS A 53 -13.08 -1.73 -5.61
CA LYS A 53 -13.05 -1.21 -6.99
C LYS A 53 -11.82 -1.71 -7.78
N GLY A 54 -11.01 -2.58 -7.20
CA GLY A 54 -9.80 -3.12 -7.83
C GLY A 54 -8.60 -2.18 -7.76
N ILE A 55 -8.60 -1.19 -6.86
CA ILE A 55 -7.44 -0.31 -6.64
C ILE A 55 -6.51 -0.99 -5.63
N ILE A 56 -5.24 -1.10 -5.99
CA ILE A 56 -4.20 -1.66 -5.13
C ILE A 56 -3.65 -0.54 -4.25
N ILE A 57 -3.91 -0.62 -2.95
CA ILE A 57 -3.38 0.33 -1.97
C ILE A 57 -2.04 -0.16 -1.42
N VAL A 58 -1.02 0.65 -1.65
CA VAL A 58 0.31 0.51 -1.08
C VAL A 58 0.46 1.56 0.02
N SER A 59 0.75 1.12 1.24
CA SER A 59 0.77 1.97 2.42
C SER A 59 2.17 2.05 3.02
N CYS A 60 2.70 3.26 3.07
CA CYS A 60 4.03 3.57 3.56
C CYS A 60 3.94 4.42 4.82
N TYR A 61 4.24 3.80 5.96
CA TYR A 61 4.19 4.45 7.26
C TYR A 61 5.54 5.13 7.58
N VAL A 62 5.48 6.41 7.96
CA VAL A 62 6.65 7.20 8.34
C VAL A 62 6.61 7.44 9.85
N THR A 63 7.69 7.08 10.54
CA THR A 63 7.86 7.36 11.97
C THR A 63 9.34 7.52 12.31
N GLU A 64 9.66 7.85 13.56
CA GLU A 64 11.04 7.89 14.06
C GLU A 64 11.46 6.54 14.68
N THR A 65 10.50 5.65 14.98
CA THR A 65 10.72 4.39 15.72
C THR A 65 10.69 3.18 14.80
N ASN A 66 11.70 2.29 14.81
CA ASN A 66 11.65 1.06 14.01
C ASN A 66 10.66 0.04 14.61
N LEU A 67 9.53 -0.20 13.94
CA LEU A 67 8.45 -1.11 14.36
C LEU A 67 8.46 -2.45 13.62
N THR A 68 8.99 -2.46 12.40
CA THR A 68 8.97 -3.60 11.49
C THR A 68 10.36 -4.21 11.32
N LYS A 69 10.40 -5.50 10.98
CA LYS A 69 11.59 -6.13 10.41
C LYS A 69 11.70 -5.72 8.95
N SER A 70 12.93 -5.50 8.50
CA SER A 70 13.24 -5.32 7.10
C SER A 70 12.75 -6.49 6.24
N LYS A 71 12.27 -6.19 5.03
CA LYS A 71 11.88 -7.17 4.00
C LYS A 71 10.81 -8.18 4.44
N CYS A 72 9.79 -7.73 5.17
CA CYS A 72 8.68 -8.58 5.61
C CYS A 72 7.33 -7.94 5.25
N LEU A 73 6.47 -8.67 4.54
CA LEU A 73 5.05 -8.36 4.41
C LEU A 73 4.29 -9.04 5.54
N TYR A 74 3.90 -8.24 6.54
CA TYR A 74 3.20 -8.70 7.72
C TYR A 74 1.76 -9.08 7.42
N GLY A 75 1.32 -10.21 7.94
CA GLY A 75 -0.08 -10.67 7.87
C GLY A 75 -0.96 -10.07 8.96
N VAL A 76 -0.35 -9.78 10.10
CA VAL A 76 -0.99 -9.20 11.28
C VAL A 76 0.01 -8.22 11.91
N TYR A 77 -0.46 -7.06 12.35
CA TYR A 77 0.38 -6.12 13.11
C TYR A 77 0.57 -6.56 14.57
N ASP A 78 1.66 -6.12 15.20
CA ASP A 78 1.84 -6.30 16.64
C ASP A 78 0.95 -5.32 17.41
N LYS A 79 0.38 -5.75 18.55
CA LYS A 79 -0.49 -4.89 19.39
C LYS A 79 0.24 -3.65 19.94
N THR A 80 1.57 -3.74 20.04
CA THR A 80 2.46 -2.66 20.48
C THR A 80 2.69 -1.59 19.42
N TRP A 81 2.27 -1.81 18.16
CA TRP A 81 2.38 -0.79 17.12
C TRP A 81 1.56 0.45 17.48
N GLU A 82 2.06 1.60 17.06
CA GLU A 82 1.37 2.87 17.19
C GLU A 82 0.07 2.86 16.36
N GLU A 83 -0.93 3.62 16.80
CA GLU A 83 -2.25 3.65 16.15
C GLU A 83 -2.15 4.06 14.66
N GLY A 84 -1.24 4.97 14.32
CA GLY A 84 -0.99 5.35 12.94
C GLY A 84 -0.45 4.21 12.08
N ALA A 85 0.44 3.38 12.63
CA ALA A 85 0.96 2.20 11.95
C ALA A 85 -0.14 1.15 11.72
N LYS A 86 -0.99 0.91 12.73
CA LYS A 86 -2.15 0.00 12.62
C LYS A 86 -3.13 0.46 11.55
N LEU A 87 -3.48 1.75 11.54
CA LEU A 87 -4.37 2.31 10.53
C LEU A 87 -3.79 2.14 9.12
N MET A 88 -2.53 2.52 8.94
CA MET A 88 -1.84 2.41 7.65
C MET A 88 -1.73 0.95 7.19
N PHE A 89 -1.52 0.01 8.11
CA PHE A 89 -1.55 -1.42 7.83
C PHE A 89 -2.93 -1.90 7.36
N GLU A 90 -4.01 -1.48 8.02
CA GLU A 90 -5.37 -1.87 7.63
C GLU A 90 -5.78 -1.32 6.26
N CYS A 91 -5.29 -0.13 5.90
CA CYS A 91 -5.51 0.45 4.58
C CYS A 91 -4.83 -0.36 3.46
N ALA A 92 -3.69 -1.00 3.73
CA ALA A 92 -2.90 -1.69 2.73
C ALA A 92 -3.62 -2.90 2.14
N SER A 93 -3.44 -3.12 0.83
CA SER A 93 -3.98 -4.29 0.13
C SER A 93 -3.16 -5.54 0.39
N ILE A 94 -3.79 -6.70 0.32
CA ILE A 94 -3.12 -8.00 0.24
C ILE A 94 -2.83 -8.26 -1.25
N PRO A 95 -1.56 -8.43 -1.68
CA PRO A 95 -1.27 -8.74 -3.07
C PRO A 95 -1.77 -10.14 -3.40
N SER A 96 -2.42 -10.31 -4.55
CA SER A 96 -2.77 -11.65 -5.03
C SER A 96 -1.51 -12.49 -5.24
N ASN A 97 -1.58 -13.77 -4.89
CA ASN A 97 -0.49 -14.74 -5.05
C ASN A 97 -0.09 -14.93 -6.52
N THR A 98 -0.97 -14.55 -7.46
CA THR A 98 -0.72 -14.57 -8.90
C THR A 98 -0.34 -13.20 -9.46
N SER A 99 -0.27 -12.16 -8.61
CA SER A 99 0.11 -10.81 -9.03
C SER A 99 1.62 -10.73 -9.28
N PRO A 100 2.08 -9.86 -10.21
CA PRO A 100 3.50 -9.61 -10.39
C PRO A 100 4.20 -9.18 -9.10
N PHE A 101 3.53 -8.42 -8.22
CA PHE A 101 4.07 -8.00 -6.92
C PHE A 101 4.57 -9.20 -6.10
N TYR A 102 3.76 -10.25 -6.00
CA TYR A 102 4.11 -11.44 -5.22
C TYR A 102 5.39 -12.10 -5.74
N SER A 103 5.54 -12.22 -7.07
CA SER A 103 6.76 -12.75 -7.69
C SER A 103 7.98 -11.88 -7.38
N TYR A 104 7.87 -10.56 -7.54
CA TYR A 104 8.98 -9.64 -7.28
C TYR A 104 9.41 -9.63 -5.81
N PHE A 105 8.46 -9.67 -4.86
CA PHE A 105 8.79 -9.78 -3.44
C PHE A 105 9.58 -11.06 -3.14
N ARG A 106 9.20 -12.19 -3.75
CA ARG A 106 9.93 -13.45 -3.61
C ARG A 106 11.34 -13.40 -4.21
N GLU A 107 11.49 -12.78 -5.38
CA GLU A 107 12.79 -12.60 -6.04
C GLU A 107 13.75 -11.72 -5.21
N LEU A 108 13.22 -10.69 -4.56
CA LEU A 108 13.99 -9.82 -3.66
C LEU A 108 14.14 -10.38 -2.23
N HIS A 109 13.78 -11.66 -2.04
CA HIS A 109 13.90 -12.38 -0.77
C HIS A 109 13.12 -11.77 0.40
N TRP A 110 11.95 -11.18 0.12
CA TRP A 110 11.03 -10.76 1.17
C TRP A 110 10.35 -11.96 1.82
N GLU A 111 10.22 -11.93 3.14
CA GLU A 111 9.32 -12.80 3.88
C GLU A 111 7.88 -12.35 3.64
N ILE A 112 7.02 -13.24 3.15
CA ILE A 112 5.61 -12.96 2.94
C ILE A 112 4.81 -13.85 3.88
N GLN A 113 4.22 -13.25 4.91
CA GLN A 113 3.35 -13.97 5.84
C GLN A 113 1.98 -14.25 5.19
N GLU A 114 1.22 -15.16 5.80
CA GLU A 114 -0.17 -15.38 5.41
C GLU A 114 -0.96 -14.07 5.55
N ASN A 115 -1.72 -13.69 4.50
CA ASN A 115 -2.39 -12.38 4.40
C ASN A 115 -1.44 -11.17 4.47
N GLY A 116 -0.18 -11.35 4.08
CA GLY A 116 0.84 -10.30 4.03
C GLY A 116 0.36 -9.08 3.26
N ARG A 117 0.36 -7.91 3.89
CA ARG A 117 -0.15 -6.67 3.27
C ARG A 117 0.97 -5.85 2.62
N LEU A 118 0.62 -5.07 1.59
CA LEU A 118 1.48 -4.07 0.94
C LEU A 118 1.73 -2.85 1.84
N PHE A 119 2.20 -3.13 3.05
CA PHE A 119 2.54 -2.17 4.08
C PHE A 119 4.04 -2.20 4.30
N ALA A 120 4.66 -1.03 4.28
CA ALA A 120 6.08 -0.88 4.59
C ALA A 120 6.29 0.31 5.52
N GLN A 121 7.24 0.17 6.42
CA GLN A 121 7.75 1.28 7.19
C GLN A 121 8.89 1.95 6.42
N VAL A 122 8.85 3.28 6.32
CA VAL A 122 9.73 4.07 5.46
C VAL A 122 10.74 4.87 6.28
N ASN A 123 11.35 4.20 7.25
CA ASN A 123 12.38 4.82 8.09
C ASN A 123 13.79 4.67 7.50
N GLU A 124 13.98 3.65 6.68
CA GLU A 124 15.29 3.32 6.10
C GLU A 124 15.20 3.35 4.57
N THR A 125 15.92 4.30 3.98
CA THR A 125 15.83 4.70 2.57
C THR A 125 16.13 3.56 1.59
N GLU A 126 16.98 2.61 1.98
CA GLU A 126 17.35 1.45 1.15
C GLU A 126 16.15 0.51 0.92
N PHE A 127 15.35 0.24 1.96
CA PHE A 127 14.18 -0.64 1.83
C PHE A 127 13.04 0.03 1.09
N LEU A 128 12.89 1.36 1.24
CA LEU A 128 11.93 2.11 0.44
C LEU A 128 12.25 2.00 -1.05
N GLU A 129 13.52 2.11 -1.43
CA GLU A 129 13.90 2.03 -2.84
C GLU A 129 13.59 0.64 -3.42
N GLU A 130 13.93 -0.44 -2.71
CA GLU A 130 13.56 -1.80 -3.12
C GLU A 130 12.04 -2.00 -3.19
N PHE A 131 11.31 -1.53 -2.18
CA PHE A 131 9.86 -1.65 -2.13
C PHE A 131 9.21 -0.89 -3.29
N LEU A 132 9.63 0.36 -3.53
CA LEU A 132 9.16 1.15 -4.66
C LEU A 132 9.49 0.48 -5.99
N LYS A 133 10.68 -0.11 -6.16
CA LYS A 133 11.04 -0.89 -7.36
C LYS A 133 10.03 -2.02 -7.62
N VAL A 134 9.61 -2.74 -6.59
CA VAL A 134 8.56 -3.78 -6.70
C VAL A 134 7.21 -3.17 -7.08
N ILE A 135 6.85 -2.04 -6.48
CA ILE A 135 5.55 -1.41 -6.74
C ILE A 135 5.45 -0.85 -8.17
N ILE A 136 6.55 -0.32 -8.71
CA ILE A 136 6.59 0.27 -10.05
C ILE A 136 6.99 -0.72 -11.15
N SER A 137 7.54 -1.89 -10.82
CA SER A 137 7.99 -2.86 -11.82
C SER A 137 6.89 -3.27 -12.82
N PRO A 138 5.60 -3.43 -12.44
CA PRO A 138 4.54 -3.71 -13.42
C PRO A 138 4.29 -2.56 -14.40
N LEU A 139 4.75 -1.34 -14.07
CA LEU A 139 4.70 -0.16 -14.93
C LEU A 139 5.93 -0.06 -15.85
N ILE A 140 7.11 -0.53 -15.40
CA ILE A 140 8.39 -0.44 -16.13
C ILE A 140 8.50 -1.45 -17.27
N GLU A 141 7.96 -2.66 -17.12
CA GLU A 141 7.95 -3.70 -18.19
C GLU A 141 7.28 -3.24 -19.50
N ARG A 142 6.64 -2.05 -19.53
CA ARG A 142 6.07 -1.43 -20.71
C ARG A 142 7.07 -0.79 -21.68
N HIS A 143 8.31 -0.52 -21.27
CA HIS A 143 9.26 0.19 -22.15
C HIS A 143 10.20 -0.71 -22.95
N THR A 144 10.10 -2.03 -22.82
CA THR A 144 11.00 -3.01 -23.47
C THR A 144 10.31 -3.97 -24.45
N LYS A 145 9.09 -3.66 -24.89
CA LYS A 145 8.40 -4.38 -25.98
C LYS A 145 7.88 -3.44 -27.06
#